data_AF-A0A1V3WHP0-F1
#
_entry.id   AF-A0A1V3WHP0-F1
#
_cell.length_a   1.000
_cell.length_b   1.000
_cell.length_c   1.000
_cell.angle_alpha   90.00
_cell.angle_beta   90.00
_cell.angle_gamma   90.00
#
_symmetry.space_group_name_H-M   'P 1'
#
loop_
_entity.id
_entity.type
_entity.pdbx_description
1 polymer ?
#
loop_
_entity_poly.entity_id
_entity_poly.type
_entity_poly.pdbx_seq_one_letter_code
_entity_poly.pdbx_strand_id
1 'polypeptide(L)'
;MIDHSVIADLFGRADAFERNVEIEYQRNGERYQFLRWGQGAFRDFKVVPPGTGIVHQVNIEYLASVVMDRDGVAYPDTVVGTDSHTTMVNGLGVLGWGVGGIEAEAAMLGQPVSMLIPRVVGFKLTGEIQPGVTATDVVLTVTEMLRKHGVVGKFVEFYGAGVAEVPLANRATLGNMSPEFGSTAAIFPIDEETISYLRFTGRDPEQLALVEAYAKEQGMWHDPKHEPAYSEYIELDLSDVVPSIAGPKRPQDRIALSDAKSTFREQIPNYVGDDPDKKDYSKLDEMVDETFPASDPGH
;
A
#
# COMPACT_ATOMS: atom_id res chain seq x y z
N MET A 1 -15.24 -7.91 -2.04
CA MET A 1 -15.37 -6.73 -2.91
C MET A 1 -15.15 -7.16 -4.35
N ILE A 2 -15.73 -6.47 -5.34
CA ILE A 2 -15.54 -6.76 -6.77
C ILE A 2 -14.78 -5.60 -7.40
N ASP A 3 -13.49 -5.78 -7.64
CA ASP A 3 -12.56 -4.75 -8.14
C ASP A 3 -11.52 -5.27 -9.14
N HIS A 4 -11.26 -6.58 -9.17
CA HIS A 4 -10.32 -7.24 -10.09
C HIS A 4 -10.92 -7.59 -11.48
N SER A 5 -12.15 -7.18 -11.76
CA SER A 5 -12.89 -7.52 -12.99
C SER A 5 -12.95 -6.39 -14.01
N VAL A 6 -12.77 -5.14 -13.58
CA VAL A 6 -12.72 -3.97 -14.48
C VAL A 6 -11.40 -3.98 -15.24
N ILE A 7 -11.47 -3.83 -16.56
CA ILE A 7 -10.30 -3.65 -17.43
C ILE A 7 -10.43 -2.29 -18.10
N ALA A 8 -9.31 -1.58 -18.26
CA ALA A 8 -9.26 -0.35 -19.03
C ALA A 8 -9.25 -0.65 -20.55
N ASP A 9 -10.32 -1.28 -21.07
CA ASP A 9 -10.48 -1.59 -22.50
C ASP A 9 -10.50 -0.31 -23.35
N LEU A 10 -11.17 0.73 -22.84
CA LEU A 10 -11.20 2.07 -23.44
C LEU A 10 -10.54 3.08 -22.50
N PHE A 11 -9.75 4.01 -23.07
CA PHE A 11 -9.08 5.09 -22.34
C PHE A 11 -9.05 6.39 -23.17
N GLY A 12 -8.79 7.53 -22.52
CA GLY A 12 -8.60 8.82 -23.20
C GLY A 12 -9.87 9.46 -23.79
N ARG A 13 -11.06 9.08 -23.32
CA ARG A 13 -12.35 9.55 -23.83
C ARG A 13 -13.38 9.71 -22.71
N ALA A 14 -14.34 10.63 -22.89
CA ALA A 14 -15.28 11.04 -21.84
C ALA A 14 -16.21 9.91 -21.35
N ASP A 15 -16.58 8.99 -22.25
CA ASP A 15 -17.45 7.84 -22.00
C ASP A 15 -16.67 6.57 -21.58
N ALA A 16 -15.34 6.63 -21.43
CA ALA A 16 -14.50 5.46 -21.17
C ALA A 16 -14.94 4.67 -19.93
N PHE A 17 -15.24 5.37 -18.84
CA PHE A 17 -15.63 4.76 -17.57
C PHE A 17 -16.93 3.95 -17.70
N GLU A 18 -18.00 4.60 -18.18
CA GLU A 18 -19.32 3.97 -18.36
C GLU A 18 -19.22 2.73 -19.27
N ARG A 19 -18.50 2.87 -20.39
CA ARG A 19 -18.32 1.80 -21.37
C ARG A 19 -17.51 0.62 -20.83
N ASN A 20 -16.46 0.87 -20.04
CA ASN A 20 -15.68 -0.20 -19.43
C ASN A 20 -16.52 -0.97 -18.39
N VAL A 21 -17.35 -0.28 -17.61
CA VAL A 21 -18.29 -0.91 -16.68
C VAL A 21 -19.34 -1.75 -17.44
N GLU A 22 -19.90 -1.26 -18.54
CA GLU A 22 -20.82 -2.05 -19.38
C GLU A 22 -20.17 -3.35 -19.88
N ILE A 23 -18.94 -3.27 -20.39
CA ILE A 23 -18.17 -4.43 -20.88
C ILE A 23 -17.91 -5.43 -19.73
N GLU A 24 -17.57 -4.93 -18.55
CA GLU A 24 -17.35 -5.76 -17.36
C GLU A 24 -18.61 -6.57 -16.98
N TYR A 25 -19.78 -5.92 -16.97
CA TYR A 25 -21.06 -6.59 -16.68
C TYR A 25 -21.41 -7.66 -17.73
N GLN A 26 -21.12 -7.39 -19.01
CA GLN A 26 -21.32 -8.38 -20.08
C GLN A 26 -20.42 -9.61 -19.90
N ARG A 27 -19.17 -9.42 -19.46
CA ARG A 27 -18.19 -10.51 -19.27
C ARG A 27 -18.43 -11.33 -18.01
N ASN A 28 -18.90 -10.71 -16.93
CA ASN A 28 -18.94 -11.32 -15.59
C ASN A 28 -20.35 -11.57 -15.04
N GLY A 29 -21.39 -11.51 -15.88
CA GLY A 29 -22.79 -11.62 -15.46
C GLY A 29 -23.09 -12.83 -14.57
N GLU A 30 -22.59 -14.01 -14.92
CA GLU A 30 -22.78 -15.25 -14.11
C GLU A 30 -22.12 -15.13 -12.74
N ARG A 31 -20.88 -14.62 -12.66
CA ARG A 31 -20.16 -14.43 -11.40
C ARG A 31 -20.88 -13.46 -10.47
N TYR A 32 -21.46 -12.39 -11.02
CA TYR A 32 -22.20 -11.40 -10.22
C TYR A 32 -23.54 -11.94 -9.74
N GLN A 33 -24.24 -12.74 -10.55
CA GLN A 33 -25.44 -13.45 -10.11
C GLN A 33 -25.12 -14.41 -8.96
N PHE A 34 -24.01 -15.14 -9.04
CA PHE A 34 -23.57 -16.05 -7.98
C PHE A 34 -23.24 -15.30 -6.68
N LEU A 35 -22.47 -14.22 -6.74
CA LEU A 35 -22.14 -13.41 -5.55
C LEU A 35 -23.39 -12.77 -4.93
N ARG A 36 -24.33 -12.30 -5.76
CA ARG A 36 -25.60 -11.74 -5.31
C ARG A 36 -26.49 -12.79 -4.65
N TRP A 37 -26.53 -14.01 -5.19
CA TRP A 37 -27.18 -15.14 -4.53
C TRP A 37 -26.56 -15.39 -3.15
N GLY A 38 -25.22 -15.36 -3.03
CA GLY A 38 -24.50 -15.51 -1.77
C GLY A 38 -24.93 -14.50 -0.69
N GLN A 39 -25.17 -13.24 -1.06
CA GLN A 39 -25.71 -12.23 -0.12
C GLN A 39 -27.06 -12.57 0.48
N GLY A 40 -27.90 -13.29 -0.25
CA GLY A 40 -29.19 -13.76 0.27
C GLY A 40 -29.08 -15.07 1.05
N ALA A 41 -28.02 -15.84 0.82
CA ALA A 41 -27.87 -17.19 1.36
C ALA A 41 -27.13 -17.25 2.71
N PHE A 42 -26.22 -16.31 2.97
CA PHE A 42 -25.37 -16.32 4.17
C PHE A 42 -25.60 -15.09 5.06
N ARG A 43 -25.56 -15.34 6.37
CA ARG A 43 -25.49 -14.25 7.37
C ARG A 43 -24.11 -13.59 7.31
N ASP A 44 -24.07 -12.31 7.63
CA ASP A 44 -22.84 -11.52 7.75
C ASP A 44 -21.97 -11.47 6.46
N PHE A 45 -22.55 -11.84 5.32
CA PHE A 45 -21.93 -11.73 4.00
C PHE A 45 -22.40 -10.47 3.27
N LYS A 46 -21.48 -9.53 3.04
CA LYS A 46 -21.74 -8.29 2.30
C LYS A 46 -20.90 -8.29 1.02
N VAL A 47 -21.53 -7.90 -0.10
CA VAL A 47 -20.85 -7.68 -1.37
C VAL A 47 -20.92 -6.20 -1.68
N VAL A 48 -19.75 -5.61 -1.90
CA VAL A 48 -19.59 -4.28 -2.49
C VAL A 48 -19.58 -4.46 -4.02
N PRO A 49 -20.50 -3.81 -4.76
CA PRO A 49 -20.66 -4.00 -6.20
C PRO A 49 -19.48 -3.43 -7.00
N PRO A 50 -19.30 -3.83 -8.27
CA PRO A 50 -18.25 -3.27 -9.14
C PRO A 50 -18.45 -1.77 -9.35
N GLY A 51 -17.34 -1.07 -9.57
CA GLY A 51 -17.31 0.39 -9.76
C GLY A 51 -17.38 1.22 -8.47
N THR A 52 -17.37 0.59 -7.30
CA THR A 52 -17.41 1.29 -5.99
C THR A 52 -16.03 1.70 -5.47
N GLY A 53 -14.94 1.20 -6.09
CA GLY A 53 -13.56 1.48 -5.70
C GLY A 53 -12.70 0.21 -5.71
N ILE A 54 -11.54 0.29 -5.07
CA ILE A 54 -10.58 -0.82 -4.88
C ILE A 54 -10.68 -1.34 -3.44
N VAL A 55 -10.56 -2.67 -3.26
CA VAL A 55 -10.84 -3.37 -2.00
C VAL A 55 -10.16 -2.76 -0.79
N HIS A 56 -8.87 -2.46 -0.91
CA HIS A 56 -8.08 -1.96 0.19
C HIS A 56 -8.41 -0.51 0.54
N GLN A 57 -8.73 0.31 -0.46
CA GLN A 57 -9.14 1.69 -0.26
C GLN A 57 -10.52 1.75 0.42
N VAL A 58 -11.51 1.01 -0.09
CA VAL A 58 -12.83 0.91 0.56
C VAL A 58 -12.72 0.27 1.94
N ASN A 59 -11.75 -0.62 2.17
CA ASN A 59 -11.51 -1.15 3.51
C ASN A 59 -11.15 -0.02 4.49
N ILE A 60 -10.07 0.73 4.23
CA ILE A 60 -9.63 1.81 5.12
C ILE A 60 -10.59 3.01 5.15
N GLU A 61 -11.40 3.21 4.10
CA GLU A 61 -12.36 4.32 3.97
C GLU A 61 -13.79 3.94 4.37
N TYR A 62 -14.10 2.68 4.69
CA TYR A 62 -15.46 2.32 5.08
C TYR A 62 -15.59 1.10 5.99
N LEU A 63 -14.85 0.01 5.73
CA LEU A 63 -15.09 -1.27 6.42
C LEU A 63 -14.31 -1.41 7.73
N ALA A 64 -13.06 -0.93 7.77
CA ALA A 64 -12.19 -1.04 8.92
C ALA A 64 -12.70 -0.16 10.07
N SER A 65 -12.88 -0.79 11.23
CA SER A 65 -13.41 -0.12 12.43
C SER A 65 -12.29 0.31 13.39
N VAL A 66 -11.08 -0.24 13.25
CA VAL A 66 -9.93 -0.08 14.17
C VAL A 66 -10.15 -0.74 15.53
N VAL A 67 -11.28 -0.45 16.17
CA VAL A 67 -11.78 -1.14 17.37
C VAL A 67 -13.20 -1.58 17.09
N MET A 68 -13.50 -2.86 17.32
CA MET A 68 -14.84 -3.42 17.20
C MET A 68 -15.51 -3.46 18.57
N ASP A 69 -16.83 -3.28 18.61
CA ASP A 69 -17.67 -3.63 19.75
C ASP A 69 -18.58 -4.80 19.38
N ARG A 70 -18.55 -5.87 20.19
CA ARG A 70 -19.50 -6.98 20.09
C ARG A 70 -20.04 -7.29 21.48
N ASP A 71 -21.35 -7.15 21.63
CA ASP A 71 -22.08 -7.45 22.87
C ASP A 71 -21.52 -6.71 24.11
N GLY A 72 -21.05 -5.47 23.92
CA GLY A 72 -20.48 -4.62 24.97
C GLY A 72 -19.02 -4.92 25.29
N VAL A 73 -18.35 -5.77 24.48
CA VAL A 73 -16.93 -6.06 24.58
C VAL A 73 -16.20 -5.40 23.42
N ALA A 74 -15.38 -4.41 23.75
CA ALA A 74 -14.47 -3.78 22.80
C ALA A 74 -13.21 -4.62 22.59
N TYR A 75 -12.77 -4.77 21.35
CA TYR A 75 -11.53 -5.48 20.99
C TYR A 75 -10.93 -4.90 19.68
N PRO A 76 -9.63 -5.12 19.40
CA PRO A 76 -8.99 -4.57 18.21
C PRO A 76 -9.58 -5.21 16.94
N ASP A 77 -9.76 -4.40 15.90
CA ASP A 77 -10.06 -4.92 14.58
C ASP A 77 -8.84 -5.66 14.02
N THR A 78 -9.08 -6.80 13.38
CA THR A 78 -8.07 -7.61 12.69
C THR A 78 -8.70 -8.25 11.46
N VAL A 79 -7.94 -8.39 10.37
CA VAL A 79 -8.50 -8.92 9.12
C VAL A 79 -7.51 -9.80 8.37
N VAL A 80 -7.98 -10.95 7.91
CA VAL A 80 -7.31 -11.71 6.85
C VAL A 80 -8.14 -11.62 5.58
N GLY A 81 -7.47 -11.43 4.45
CA GLY A 81 -8.13 -11.27 3.15
C GLY A 81 -7.54 -12.18 2.11
N THR A 82 -8.33 -12.56 1.09
CA THR A 82 -7.87 -13.38 -0.04
C THR A 82 -7.08 -12.56 -1.07
N ASP A 83 -6.39 -11.53 -0.63
CA ASP A 83 -5.65 -10.57 -1.42
C ASP A 83 -4.36 -10.21 -0.65
N SER A 84 -3.21 -10.27 -1.32
CA SER A 84 -1.90 -10.03 -0.70
C SER A 84 -1.78 -8.66 -0.06
N HIS A 85 -2.43 -7.65 -0.65
CA HIS A 85 -2.32 -6.24 -0.24
C HIS A 85 -3.34 -5.85 0.84
N THR A 86 -4.05 -6.83 1.43
CA THR A 86 -4.88 -6.64 2.64
C THR A 86 -4.10 -5.92 3.75
N THR A 87 -2.77 -6.07 3.73
CA THR A 87 -1.81 -5.36 4.57
C THR A 87 -1.89 -3.84 4.50
N MET A 88 -2.55 -3.23 3.51
CA MET A 88 -2.80 -1.78 3.46
C MET A 88 -3.51 -1.25 4.72
N VAL A 89 -4.38 -2.08 5.31
CA VAL A 89 -5.13 -1.72 6.52
C VAL A 89 -4.23 -1.53 7.75
N ASN A 90 -3.01 -2.08 7.73
CA ASN A 90 -2.01 -1.93 8.78
C ASN A 90 -1.57 -0.46 8.97
N GLY A 91 -1.73 0.38 7.95
CA GLY A 91 -1.49 1.83 8.07
C GLY A 91 -2.49 2.55 8.99
N LEU A 92 -3.63 1.93 9.27
CA LEU A 92 -4.69 2.42 10.16
C LEU A 92 -4.60 1.81 11.58
N GLY A 93 -3.55 1.03 11.88
CA GLY A 93 -3.41 0.31 13.15
C GLY A 93 -4.26 -0.96 13.28
N VAL A 94 -4.84 -1.44 12.17
CA VAL A 94 -5.55 -2.72 12.11
C VAL A 94 -4.58 -3.80 11.67
N LEU A 95 -4.38 -4.85 12.46
CA LEU A 95 -3.51 -5.94 12.07
C LEU A 95 -4.20 -6.81 11.01
N GLY A 96 -3.65 -6.84 9.80
CA GLY A 96 -4.17 -7.67 8.73
C GLY A 96 -3.18 -8.02 7.62
N TRP A 97 -3.45 -9.14 6.95
CA TRP A 97 -2.59 -9.69 5.91
C TRP A 97 -3.34 -10.60 4.93
N GLY A 98 -2.70 -10.87 3.80
CA GLY A 98 -3.22 -11.77 2.77
C GLY A 98 -3.07 -13.24 3.13
N VAL A 99 -4.10 -14.04 2.87
CA VAL A 99 -4.10 -15.50 3.01
C VAL A 99 -4.69 -16.17 1.76
N GLY A 100 -4.53 -17.49 1.65
CA GLY A 100 -5.18 -18.25 0.59
C GLY A 100 -6.69 -18.36 0.80
N GLY A 101 -7.42 -18.73 -0.27
CA GLY A 101 -8.88 -18.88 -0.22
C GLY A 101 -9.35 -19.93 0.78
N ILE A 102 -8.59 -21.01 0.96
CA ILE A 102 -8.91 -22.10 1.90
C ILE A 102 -8.77 -21.63 3.34
N GLU A 103 -7.71 -20.89 3.65
CA GLU A 103 -7.50 -20.31 4.97
C GLU A 103 -8.58 -19.27 5.31
N ALA A 104 -8.96 -18.45 4.34
CA ALA A 104 -10.06 -17.50 4.51
C ALA A 104 -11.40 -18.21 4.76
N GLU A 105 -11.71 -19.27 4.00
CA GLU A 105 -12.92 -20.08 4.21
C GLU A 105 -12.92 -20.74 5.60
N ALA A 106 -11.80 -21.32 6.02
CA ALA A 106 -11.66 -21.90 7.35
C ALA A 106 -11.90 -20.85 8.45
N ALA A 107 -11.34 -19.64 8.30
CA ALA A 107 -11.57 -18.53 9.22
C ALA A 107 -13.06 -18.13 9.28
N MET A 108 -13.74 -18.08 8.13
CA MET A 108 -15.19 -17.81 8.06
C MET A 108 -16.02 -18.89 8.76
N LEU A 109 -15.53 -20.14 8.82
CA LEU A 109 -16.14 -21.26 9.55
C LEU A 109 -15.76 -21.29 11.04
N GLY A 110 -15.06 -20.27 11.54
CA GLY A 110 -14.67 -20.12 12.93
C GLY A 110 -13.38 -20.85 13.31
N GLN A 111 -12.60 -21.33 12.34
CA GLN A 111 -11.26 -21.87 12.61
C GLN A 111 -10.25 -20.72 12.82
N PRO A 112 -9.48 -20.72 13.92
CA PRO A 112 -8.40 -19.76 14.09
C PRO A 112 -7.33 -19.91 13.00
N VAL A 113 -6.77 -18.79 12.55
CA VAL A 113 -5.61 -18.80 11.64
C VAL A 113 -4.37 -19.25 12.42
N SER A 114 -3.76 -20.34 11.98
CA SER A 114 -2.53 -20.86 12.60
C SER A 114 -1.30 -20.18 12.01
N MET A 115 -0.47 -19.58 12.85
CA MET A 115 0.82 -19.01 12.46
C MET A 115 1.90 -19.27 13.51
N LEU A 116 3.16 -19.34 13.08
CA LEU A 116 4.28 -19.25 14.02
C LEU A 116 4.32 -17.85 14.61
N ILE A 117 4.73 -17.73 15.89
CA ILE A 117 4.95 -16.42 16.50
C ILE A 117 6.02 -15.70 15.67
N PRO A 118 5.67 -14.59 14.99
CA PRO A 118 6.58 -13.95 14.07
C PRO A 118 7.64 -13.17 14.87
N ARG A 119 8.85 -13.06 14.30
CA ARG A 119 9.79 -12.04 14.75
C ARG A 119 9.25 -10.67 14.33
N VAL A 120 9.47 -9.65 15.16
CA VAL A 120 9.04 -8.28 14.89
C VAL A 120 10.27 -7.41 14.66
N VAL A 121 10.32 -6.75 13.52
CA VAL A 121 11.34 -5.77 13.14
C VAL A 121 10.82 -4.39 13.49
N GLY A 122 11.44 -3.73 14.44
CA GLY A 122 11.14 -2.34 14.77
C GLY A 122 11.76 -1.40 13.74
N PHE A 123 10.93 -0.67 13.01
CA PHE A 123 11.35 0.34 12.04
C PHE A 123 11.16 1.74 12.62
N LYS A 124 12.25 2.33 13.09
CA LYS A 124 12.26 3.65 13.70
C LYS A 124 12.24 4.73 12.64
N LEU A 125 11.30 5.66 12.75
CA LEU A 125 11.24 6.88 11.96
C LEU A 125 11.65 8.08 12.83
N THR A 126 12.58 8.87 12.34
CA THR A 126 13.03 10.13 12.95
C THR A 126 13.05 11.26 11.90
N GLY A 127 13.26 12.49 12.34
CA GLY A 127 13.33 13.65 11.44
C GLY A 127 11.98 14.00 10.79
N GLU A 128 12.05 14.84 9.76
CA GLU A 128 10.90 15.39 9.04
C GLU A 128 11.11 15.25 7.54
N ILE A 129 10.01 15.05 6.79
CA ILE A 129 10.03 14.93 5.34
C ILE A 129 10.44 16.28 4.72
N GLN A 130 11.49 16.27 3.89
CA GLN A 130 11.99 17.49 3.26
C GLN A 130 11.05 18.03 2.17
N PRO A 131 11.04 19.36 1.93
CA PRO A 131 10.29 19.94 0.82
C PRO A 131 10.65 19.31 -0.53
N GLY A 132 9.63 18.92 -1.29
CA GLY A 132 9.78 18.27 -2.60
C GLY A 132 9.91 16.74 -2.55
N VAL A 133 10.02 16.15 -1.36
CA VAL A 133 9.90 14.70 -1.15
C VAL A 133 8.42 14.33 -1.05
N THR A 134 8.04 13.27 -1.76
CA THR A 134 6.66 12.77 -1.80
C THR A 134 6.48 11.51 -0.95
N ALA A 135 5.22 11.13 -0.72
CA ALA A 135 4.86 9.86 -0.10
C ALA A 135 5.55 8.66 -0.75
N THR A 136 5.58 8.64 -2.08
CA THR A 136 6.18 7.58 -2.87
C THR A 136 7.67 7.45 -2.58
N ASP A 137 8.38 8.56 -2.38
CA ASP A 137 9.83 8.54 -2.11
C ASP A 137 10.16 7.88 -0.77
N VAL A 138 9.36 8.17 0.26
CA VAL A 138 9.45 7.51 1.57
C VAL A 138 9.17 6.00 1.40
N VAL A 139 8.10 5.66 0.68
CA VAL A 139 7.70 4.27 0.44
C VAL A 139 8.80 3.49 -0.27
N LEU A 140 9.39 4.05 -1.33
CA LEU A 140 10.46 3.39 -2.09
C LEU A 140 11.73 3.22 -1.26
N THR A 141 12.08 4.23 -0.45
CA THR A 141 13.24 4.16 0.46
C THR A 141 13.05 3.08 1.52
N VAL A 142 11.90 3.05 2.18
CA VAL A 142 11.56 2.03 3.17
C VAL A 142 11.53 0.63 2.54
N THR A 143 10.94 0.49 1.34
CA THR A 143 10.87 -0.78 0.60
C THR A 143 12.27 -1.32 0.31
N GLU A 144 13.18 -0.48 -0.18
CA GLU A 144 14.58 -0.87 -0.43
C GLU A 144 15.28 -1.31 0.86
N MET A 145 15.14 -0.55 1.95
CA MET A 145 15.78 -0.86 3.24
C MET A 145 15.26 -2.16 3.84
N LEU A 146 13.94 -2.37 3.87
CA LEU A 146 13.31 -3.59 4.37
C LEU A 146 13.69 -4.81 3.53
N ARG A 147 13.75 -4.65 2.21
CA ARG A 147 14.17 -5.73 1.31
C ARG A 147 15.63 -6.11 1.55
N LYS A 148 16.52 -5.13 1.74
CA LYS A 148 17.93 -5.35 2.05
C LYS A 148 18.13 -5.99 3.42
N HIS A 149 17.32 -5.60 4.41
CA HIS A 149 17.37 -6.18 5.76
C HIS A 149 16.86 -7.62 5.81
N GLY A 150 15.87 -7.97 4.98
CA GLY A 150 15.32 -9.32 4.89
C GLY A 150 14.24 -9.58 5.94
N VAL A 151 13.00 -9.18 5.61
CA VAL A 151 11.85 -9.26 6.51
C VAL A 151 10.84 -10.35 6.15
N VAL A 152 11.25 -11.33 5.34
CA VAL A 152 10.38 -12.44 4.92
C VAL A 152 9.84 -13.22 6.11
N GLY A 153 8.51 -13.30 6.23
CA GLY A 153 7.81 -14.00 7.31
C GLY A 153 7.91 -13.32 8.68
N LYS A 154 8.36 -12.06 8.72
CA LYS A 154 8.42 -11.23 9.93
C LYS A 154 7.31 -10.18 9.91
N PHE A 155 7.01 -9.63 11.07
CA PHE A 155 6.25 -8.38 11.17
C PHE A 155 7.22 -7.21 11.14
N VAL A 156 6.78 -6.09 10.57
CA VAL A 156 7.42 -4.79 10.66
C VAL A 156 6.49 -3.89 11.46
N GLU A 157 7.01 -3.24 12.49
CA GLU A 157 6.25 -2.27 13.27
C GLU A 157 6.97 -0.93 13.23
N PHE A 158 6.27 0.11 12.77
CA PHE A 158 6.82 1.46 12.70
C PHE A 158 6.69 2.16 14.05
N TYR A 159 7.75 2.82 14.50
CA TYR A 159 7.76 3.55 15.76
C TYR A 159 8.68 4.78 15.71
N GLY A 160 8.73 5.54 16.80
CA GLY A 160 9.54 6.75 16.92
C GLY A 160 8.80 8.04 16.59
N ALA A 161 9.52 9.16 16.73
CA ALA A 161 8.94 10.49 16.61
C ALA A 161 8.49 10.84 15.19
N GLY A 162 9.17 10.31 14.16
CA GLY A 162 8.85 10.56 12.76
C GLY A 162 7.54 9.91 12.29
N VAL A 163 6.93 9.01 13.07
CA VAL A 163 5.61 8.42 12.72
C VAL A 163 4.53 9.50 12.59
N ALA A 164 4.56 10.52 13.46
CA ALA A 164 3.61 11.61 13.44
C ALA A 164 3.73 12.49 12.18
N GLU A 165 4.91 12.50 11.54
CA GLU A 165 5.17 13.24 10.30
C GLU A 165 4.68 12.52 9.04
N VAL A 166 4.21 11.27 9.16
CA VAL A 166 3.75 10.46 8.04
C VAL A 166 2.22 10.48 7.99
N PRO A 167 1.59 11.17 7.01
CA PRO A 167 0.13 11.17 6.84
C PRO A 167 -0.43 9.76 6.65
N LEU A 168 -1.70 9.55 7.01
CA LEU A 168 -2.25 8.20 7.01
C LEU A 168 -2.26 7.51 5.63
N ALA A 169 -2.48 8.28 4.55
CA ALA A 169 -2.40 7.74 3.19
C ALA A 169 -1.02 7.14 2.87
N ASN A 170 0.05 7.72 3.43
CA ASN A 170 1.42 7.24 3.25
C ASN A 170 1.66 5.98 4.10
N ARG A 171 1.13 5.95 5.32
CA ARG A 171 1.13 4.75 6.18
C ARG A 171 0.44 3.58 5.51
N ALA A 172 -0.72 3.83 4.91
CA ALA A 172 -1.47 2.84 4.14
C ALA A 172 -0.68 2.35 2.93
N THR A 173 0.00 3.24 2.21
CA THR A 173 0.89 2.87 1.09
C THR A 173 2.06 1.98 1.56
N LEU A 174 2.67 2.29 2.71
CA LEU A 174 3.72 1.46 3.30
C LEU A 174 3.20 0.08 3.72
N GLY A 175 2.03 0.02 4.35
CA GLY A 175 1.35 -1.23 4.67
C GLY A 175 1.01 -2.04 3.41
N ASN A 176 0.52 -1.37 2.36
CA ASN A 176 0.19 -1.98 1.07
C ASN A 176 1.39 -2.69 0.45
N MET A 177 2.58 -2.08 0.53
CA MET A 177 3.83 -2.60 -0.03
C MET A 177 4.45 -3.79 0.75
N SER A 178 3.79 -4.28 1.80
CA SER A 178 4.28 -5.40 2.62
C SER A 178 4.68 -6.64 1.80
N PRO A 179 3.90 -7.09 0.81
CA PRO A 179 4.27 -8.22 -0.05
C PRO A 179 5.55 -7.97 -0.86
N GLU A 180 5.80 -6.74 -1.31
CA GLU A 180 6.93 -6.36 -2.15
C GLU A 180 8.27 -6.47 -1.40
N PHE A 181 8.31 -6.08 -0.12
CA PHE A 181 9.49 -6.29 0.74
C PHE A 181 9.45 -7.61 1.53
N GLY A 182 8.33 -8.35 1.47
CA GLY A 182 8.19 -9.74 1.91
C GLY A 182 7.71 -9.92 3.35
N SER A 183 7.40 -8.85 4.08
CA SER A 183 6.85 -8.97 5.43
C SER A 183 5.44 -9.55 5.42
N THR A 184 5.05 -10.21 6.51
CA THR A 184 3.65 -10.64 6.66
C THR A 184 2.73 -9.46 6.94
N ALA A 185 3.20 -8.48 7.70
CA ALA A 185 2.49 -7.24 8.01
C ALA A 185 3.50 -6.12 8.27
N ALA A 186 3.13 -4.89 7.91
CA ALA A 186 3.86 -3.67 8.22
C ALA A 186 2.91 -2.65 8.85
N ILE A 187 2.92 -2.56 10.19
CA ILE A 187 1.89 -1.88 10.97
C ILE A 187 2.36 -0.57 11.58
N PHE A 188 1.47 0.43 11.51
CA PHE A 188 1.60 1.69 12.20
C PHE A 188 0.74 1.68 13.47
N PRO A 189 1.22 2.23 14.59
CA PRO A 189 0.43 2.33 15.81
C PRO A 189 -0.72 3.32 15.65
N ILE A 190 -1.75 3.18 16.50
CA ILE A 190 -2.89 4.09 16.55
C ILE A 190 -2.45 5.41 17.21
N ASP A 191 -2.78 6.54 16.60
CA ASP A 191 -2.42 7.87 17.09
C ASP A 191 -3.43 8.94 16.65
N GLU A 192 -3.10 10.21 16.87
CA GLU A 192 -3.95 11.35 16.51
C GLU A 192 -4.22 11.45 15.00
N GLU A 193 -3.24 11.09 14.15
CA GLU A 193 -3.42 11.05 12.70
C GLU A 193 -4.43 9.97 12.30
N THR A 194 -4.45 8.85 13.02
CA THR A 194 -5.47 7.80 12.86
C THR A 194 -6.87 8.35 13.15
N ILE A 195 -7.05 9.04 14.29
CA ILE A 195 -8.34 9.66 14.65
C ILE A 195 -8.73 10.75 13.65
N SER A 196 -7.78 11.56 13.21
CA SER A 196 -7.98 12.61 12.20
C SER A 196 -8.45 12.03 10.87
N TYR A 197 -7.86 10.92 10.42
CA TYR A 197 -8.28 10.23 9.21
C TYR A 197 -9.67 9.60 9.32
N LEU A 198 -9.97 8.93 10.45
CA LEU A 198 -11.31 8.38 10.69
C LEU A 198 -12.37 9.50 10.67
N ARG A 199 -12.07 10.66 11.27
CA ARG A 199 -12.94 11.84 11.20
C ARG A 199 -13.11 12.35 9.78
N PHE A 200 -12.02 12.51 9.04
CA PHE A 200 -12.02 13.00 7.66
C PHE A 200 -12.87 12.10 6.74
N THR A 201 -12.78 10.80 6.94
CA THR A 201 -13.52 9.79 6.18
C THR A 201 -14.93 9.53 6.74
N GLY A 202 -15.43 10.39 7.62
CA GLY A 202 -16.83 10.45 8.02
C GLY A 202 -17.27 9.40 9.05
N ARG A 203 -16.36 8.87 9.89
CA ARG A 203 -16.73 7.96 10.98
C ARG A 203 -17.52 8.69 12.07
N ASP A 204 -18.39 7.93 12.72
CA ASP A 204 -19.22 8.43 13.82
C ASP A 204 -18.34 8.90 15.00
N PRO A 205 -18.61 10.07 15.62
CA PRO A 205 -17.92 10.54 16.81
C PRO A 205 -17.83 9.52 17.96
N GLU A 206 -18.83 8.65 18.14
CA GLU A 206 -18.82 7.58 19.14
C GLU A 206 -17.73 6.53 18.82
N GLN A 207 -17.57 6.18 17.55
CA GLN A 207 -16.52 5.26 17.10
C GLN A 207 -15.13 5.87 17.33
N LEU A 208 -14.95 7.17 17.05
CA LEU A 208 -13.70 7.88 17.30
C LEU A 208 -13.33 7.84 18.79
N ALA A 209 -14.29 8.15 19.65
CA ALA A 209 -14.11 8.12 21.10
C ALA A 209 -13.78 6.71 21.61
N LEU A 210 -14.45 5.69 21.07
CA LEU A 210 -14.15 4.29 21.39
C LEU A 210 -12.71 3.92 21.01
N VAL A 211 -12.29 4.22 19.78
CA VAL A 211 -10.94 3.90 19.28
C VAL A 211 -9.88 4.57 20.14
N GLU A 212 -10.03 5.87 20.41
CA GLU A 212 -9.06 6.63 21.20
C GLU A 212 -8.97 6.12 22.65
N ALA A 213 -10.11 5.95 23.32
CA ALA A 213 -10.15 5.49 24.71
C ALA A 213 -9.60 4.07 24.84
N TYR A 214 -10.02 3.16 23.96
CA TYR A 214 -9.56 1.78 23.97
C TYR A 214 -8.05 1.69 23.70
N ALA A 215 -7.54 2.36 22.67
CA ALA A 215 -6.12 2.32 22.34
C ALA A 215 -5.24 2.86 23.47
N LYS A 216 -5.67 3.93 24.16
CA LYS A 216 -4.95 4.47 25.33
C LYS A 216 -4.97 3.52 26.52
N GLU A 217 -6.11 2.93 26.84
CA GLU A 217 -6.26 2.01 27.98
C GLU A 217 -5.48 0.71 27.77
N GLN A 218 -5.45 0.18 26.54
CA GLN A 218 -4.76 -1.07 26.20
C GLN A 218 -3.26 -0.89 25.89
N GLY A 219 -2.73 0.34 25.96
CA GLY A 219 -1.34 0.63 25.62
C GLY A 219 -1.00 0.45 24.14
N MET A 220 -2.00 0.57 23.25
CA MET A 220 -1.84 0.52 21.79
C MET A 220 -1.69 1.91 21.15
N TRP A 221 -1.94 2.97 21.93
CA TRP A 221 -1.73 4.34 21.49
C TRP A 221 -0.24 4.66 21.36
N HIS A 222 0.14 5.29 20.25
CA HIS A 222 1.53 5.62 19.96
C HIS A 222 2.12 6.56 21.01
N ASP A 223 3.23 6.15 21.62
CA ASP A 223 4.09 7.02 22.41
C ASP A 223 5.44 7.17 21.69
N PRO A 224 5.74 8.35 21.12
CA PRO A 224 7.02 8.64 20.44
C PRO A 224 8.28 8.37 21.28
N LYS A 225 8.16 8.36 22.61
CA LYS A 225 9.28 8.13 23.55
C LYS A 225 9.40 6.67 23.96
N HIS A 226 8.38 5.87 23.73
CA HIS A 226 8.41 4.46 24.04
C HIS A 226 9.06 3.68 22.89
N GLU A 227 10.05 2.86 23.24
CA GLU A 227 10.70 1.95 22.30
C GLU A 227 10.35 0.51 22.74
N PRO A 228 9.42 -0.17 22.04
CA PRO A 228 9.08 -1.55 22.33
C PRO A 228 10.27 -2.50 22.13
N ALA A 229 10.23 -3.65 22.80
CA ALA A 229 11.25 -4.67 22.65
C ALA A 229 11.06 -5.48 21.37
N TYR A 230 11.73 -5.06 20.29
CA TYR A 230 11.70 -5.74 19.01
C TYR A 230 12.76 -6.84 18.89
N SER A 231 12.56 -7.74 17.94
CA SER A 231 13.53 -8.80 17.61
C SER A 231 14.75 -8.28 16.87
N GLU A 232 14.57 -7.23 16.07
CA GLU A 232 15.55 -6.57 15.19
C GLU A 232 15.17 -5.09 15.06
N TYR A 233 16.14 -4.23 14.79
CA TYR A 233 15.96 -2.79 14.73
C TYR A 233 16.55 -2.23 13.44
N ILE A 234 15.85 -1.27 12.86
CA ILE A 234 16.20 -0.52 11.66
C ILE A 234 15.71 0.92 11.87
N GLU A 235 16.45 1.91 11.38
CA GLU A 235 16.14 3.33 11.55
C GLU A 235 16.27 4.07 10.21
N LEU A 236 15.37 5.02 9.99
CA LEU A 236 15.38 5.96 8.87
C LEU A 236 15.14 7.37 9.41
N ASP A 237 16.07 8.27 9.11
CA ASP A 237 15.82 9.70 9.20
C ASP A 237 15.09 10.17 7.95
N LEU A 238 13.88 10.70 8.11
CA LEU A 238 13.04 11.19 7.02
C LEU A 238 13.69 12.36 6.26
N SER A 239 14.69 13.03 6.86
CA SER A 239 15.46 14.08 6.18
C SER A 239 16.46 13.55 5.16
N ASP A 240 16.84 12.28 5.23
CA ASP A 240 17.74 11.62 4.26
C ASP A 240 17.01 11.13 3.00
N VAL A 241 15.67 11.18 3.00
CA VAL A 241 14.86 10.76 1.86
C VAL A 241 14.98 11.78 0.73
N VAL A 242 15.18 11.29 -0.49
CA VAL A 242 15.28 12.11 -1.71
C VAL A 242 14.23 11.68 -2.72
N PRO A 243 13.79 12.60 -3.61
CA PRO A 243 12.94 12.24 -4.74
C PRO A 243 13.54 11.08 -5.55
N SER A 244 12.71 10.10 -5.88
CA SER A 244 13.14 8.81 -6.41
C SER A 244 12.08 8.17 -7.31
N ILE A 245 12.54 7.24 -8.13
CA ILE A 245 11.72 6.34 -8.94
C ILE A 245 12.17 4.91 -8.65
N ALA A 246 11.36 3.91 -9.01
CA ALA A 246 11.74 2.51 -8.91
C ALA A 246 11.64 1.80 -10.25
N GLY A 247 12.58 0.90 -10.51
CA GLY A 247 12.58 0.03 -11.68
C GLY A 247 13.95 -0.09 -12.35
N PRO A 248 13.99 -0.46 -13.63
CA PRO A 248 12.86 -0.70 -14.53
C PRO A 248 12.23 -2.10 -14.39
N LYS A 249 12.80 -3.00 -13.57
CA LYS A 249 12.32 -4.40 -13.44
C LYS A 249 11.60 -4.70 -12.12
N ARG A 250 12.03 -4.11 -11.01
CA ARG A 250 11.55 -4.50 -9.67
C ARG A 250 11.25 -3.27 -8.81
N PRO A 251 10.24 -3.33 -7.92
CA PRO A 251 9.86 -2.20 -7.06
C PRO A 251 10.96 -1.75 -6.07
N GLN A 252 11.83 -2.66 -5.66
CA GLN A 252 12.95 -2.36 -4.76
C GLN A 252 14.16 -1.73 -5.47
N ASP A 253 14.17 -1.65 -6.80
CA ASP A 253 15.27 -1.05 -7.57
C ASP A 253 15.11 0.48 -7.56
N ARG A 254 15.30 1.10 -6.39
CA ARG A 254 15.18 2.54 -6.19
C ARG A 254 16.32 3.29 -6.90
N ILE A 255 15.98 4.37 -7.59
CA ILE A 255 16.89 5.26 -8.30
C ILE A 255 16.56 6.68 -7.84
N ALA A 256 17.55 7.42 -7.32
CA ALA A 256 17.36 8.84 -7.05
C ALA A 256 17.00 9.58 -8.34
N LEU A 257 16.05 10.51 -8.28
CA LEU A 257 15.53 11.18 -9.48
C LEU A 257 16.63 11.94 -10.23
N SER A 258 17.63 12.47 -9.52
CA SER A 258 18.84 13.08 -10.08
C SER A 258 19.62 12.14 -10.99
N ASP A 259 19.58 10.85 -10.69
CA ASP A 259 20.39 9.82 -11.34
C ASP A 259 19.62 9.08 -12.43
N ALA A 260 18.32 9.33 -12.56
CA ALA A 260 17.41 8.64 -13.47
C ALA A 260 17.92 8.60 -14.91
N LYS A 261 18.38 9.73 -15.44
CA LYS A 261 18.91 9.83 -16.82
C LYS A 261 20.16 8.97 -17.03
N SER A 262 21.08 9.02 -16.06
CA SER A 262 22.34 8.27 -16.14
C SER A 262 22.11 6.77 -16.02
N THR A 263 21.30 6.37 -15.03
CA THR A 263 20.93 4.97 -14.77
C THR A 263 20.19 4.37 -15.96
N PHE A 264 19.26 5.12 -16.56
CA PHE A 264 18.56 4.65 -17.75
C PHE A 264 19.50 4.39 -18.92
N ARG A 265 20.47 5.28 -19.18
CA ARG A 265 21.46 5.12 -20.26
C ARG A 265 22.37 3.92 -20.03
N GLU A 266 22.73 3.65 -18.78
CA GLU A 266 23.51 2.46 -18.41
C GLU A 266 22.69 1.18 -18.56
N GLN A 267 21.40 1.22 -18.21
CA GLN A 267 20.58 0.03 -18.16
C GLN A 267 19.94 -0.34 -19.49
N ILE A 268 19.60 0.62 -20.36
CA ILE A 268 18.92 0.36 -21.64
C ILE A 268 19.60 -0.70 -22.51
N PRO A 269 20.95 -0.80 -22.61
CA PRO A 269 21.60 -1.85 -23.41
C PRO A 269 21.24 -3.26 -22.94
N ASN A 270 20.95 -3.47 -21.65
CA ASN A 270 20.51 -4.76 -21.13
C ASN A 270 19.08 -5.16 -21.56
N TYR A 271 18.36 -4.28 -22.27
CA TYR A 271 16.98 -4.49 -22.76
C TYR A 271 16.87 -4.48 -24.28
N VAL A 272 17.86 -3.89 -24.97
CA VAL A 272 17.98 -3.96 -26.43
C VAL A 272 19.04 -5.01 -26.72
N GLY A 273 18.62 -6.19 -27.21
CA GLY A 273 19.50 -7.36 -27.30
C GLY A 273 20.88 -7.07 -27.92
N ASP A 274 21.92 -7.68 -27.36
CA ASP A 274 23.29 -7.63 -27.85
C ASP A 274 23.36 -8.21 -29.26
N ASP A 275 23.29 -7.33 -30.27
CA ASP A 275 23.73 -7.65 -31.62
C ASP A 275 25.14 -7.05 -31.79
N PRO A 276 26.21 -7.87 -31.75
CA PRO A 276 27.58 -7.41 -31.86
C PRO A 276 27.88 -6.68 -33.18
N ASP A 277 26.99 -6.81 -34.17
CA ASP A 277 27.10 -6.17 -35.50
C ASP A 277 26.22 -4.91 -35.65
N LYS A 278 25.41 -4.54 -34.64
CA LYS A 278 24.71 -3.24 -34.64
C LYS A 278 25.64 -2.13 -34.18
N LYS A 279 26.56 -1.76 -35.08
CA LYS A 279 27.07 -0.40 -35.08
C LYS A 279 25.95 0.56 -35.49
N ASP A 280 25.94 1.67 -34.77
CA ASP A 280 25.29 2.93 -35.06
C ASP A 280 23.83 3.06 -34.62
N TYR A 281 23.68 3.93 -33.61
CA TYR A 281 22.63 4.90 -33.37
C TYR A 281 21.41 4.75 -34.28
N SER A 282 20.24 4.56 -33.66
CA SER A 282 18.98 4.49 -34.41
C SER A 282 18.85 5.76 -35.25
N LYS A 283 18.29 5.68 -36.46
CA LYS A 283 18.01 6.84 -37.32
C LYS A 283 17.23 7.99 -36.64
N LEU A 284 16.66 7.75 -35.46
CA LEU A 284 16.09 8.78 -34.61
C LEU A 284 17.14 9.75 -34.05
N ASP A 285 18.32 9.26 -33.68
CA ASP A 285 19.41 10.08 -33.12
C ASP A 285 20.03 10.98 -34.22
N GLU A 286 20.19 10.48 -35.46
CA GLU A 286 20.57 11.32 -36.60
C GLU A 286 19.55 12.43 -36.87
N MET A 287 18.24 12.16 -36.79
CA MET A 287 17.21 13.20 -36.95
C MET A 287 17.24 14.25 -35.82
N VAL A 288 17.63 13.88 -34.60
CA VAL A 288 17.75 14.80 -33.46
C VAL A 288 19.01 15.65 -33.59
N ASP A 289 20.12 15.08 -34.05
CA ASP A 289 21.35 15.83 -34.32
C ASP A 289 21.25 16.74 -35.57
N GLU A 290 20.39 16.40 -36.53
CA GLU A 290 20.08 17.23 -37.71
C GLU A 290 18.98 18.29 -37.47
N THR A 291 18.26 18.23 -36.34
CA THR A 291 17.32 19.31 -36.01
C THR A 291 18.06 20.59 -35.63
N PHE A 292 17.86 21.65 -36.42
CA PHE A 292 18.30 23.01 -36.13
C PHE A 292 17.96 23.39 -34.67
N PRO A 293 18.85 24.10 -33.94
CA PRO A 293 18.49 24.62 -32.63
C PRO A 293 17.26 25.51 -32.79
N ALA A 294 16.16 25.14 -32.17
CA ALA A 294 15.02 26.04 -32.05
C ALA A 294 15.53 27.30 -31.35
N SER A 295 15.42 28.42 -32.05
CA SER A 295 15.95 29.72 -31.68
C SER A 295 15.69 30.02 -30.20
N ASP A 296 16.77 30.22 -29.45
CA ASP A 296 16.75 30.85 -28.14
C ASP A 296 15.96 32.17 -28.27
N PRO A 297 14.90 32.43 -27.47
CA PRO A 297 14.34 33.76 -27.38
C PRO A 297 15.39 34.64 -26.68
N GLY A 298 15.99 35.53 -27.45
CA GLY A 298 17.17 36.28 -27.04
C GLY A 298 16.98 37.21 -25.83
N HIS A 299 18.15 37.45 -25.20
CA HIS A 299 18.55 38.52 -24.29
C HIS A 299 17.89 38.65 -22.91
#